data_AF-A0A4D6X252-F1
#
_entry.id   AF-A0A4D6X252-F1
#
_cell.length_a   1.000
_cell.length_b   1.000
_cell.length_c   1.000
_cell.angle_alpha   90.00
_cell.angle_beta   90.00
_cell.angle_gamma   90.00
#
_symmetry.space_group_name_H-M   'P 1'
#
loop_
_entity.id
_entity.type
_entity.pdbx_description
1 polymer ?
#
loop_
_entity_poly.entity_id
_entity_poly.type
_entity_poly.pdbx_seq_one_letter_code
_entity_poly.pdbx_strand_id
1 'polypeptide(L)'
;MNKKIKLKQKIHLLLISIEALDLYTSEEKFKNHDKLYYFHKDSDIINTINIIYASLIKTNIQKITLYLITQYNFKQSTHTFKQYIKKYVYIYYKCKKYYNTKSIIPSKTIERIAINNLYIINQVSKKYGIYFLLKYLHL
;
A
#
# COMPACT_ATOMS: atom_id res chain seq x y z
N MET A 1 -6.42 3.74 22.51
CA MET A 1 -6.57 3.90 21.05
C MET A 1 -7.32 2.69 20.47
N ASN A 2 -8.52 2.90 19.95
CA ASN A 2 -9.53 1.86 19.62
C ASN A 2 -9.05 0.89 18.51
N LYS A 3 -9.18 -0.44 18.68
CA LYS A 3 -8.66 -1.47 17.74
C LYS A 3 -9.20 -1.29 16.31
N LYS A 4 -10.46 -0.87 16.15
CA LYS A 4 -11.10 -0.58 14.86
C LYS A 4 -10.41 0.56 14.09
N ILE A 5 -9.92 1.59 14.79
CA ILE A 5 -9.20 2.71 14.17
C ILE A 5 -7.85 2.23 13.61
N LYS A 6 -7.15 1.35 14.34
CA LYS A 6 -5.88 0.75 13.89
C LYS A 6 -6.07 -0.14 12.66
N LEU A 7 -7.15 -0.91 12.60
CA LEU A 7 -7.47 -1.79 11.46
C LEU A 7 -7.72 -0.97 10.18
N LYS A 8 -8.60 0.03 10.25
CA LYS A 8 -8.87 0.93 9.10
C LYS A 8 -7.60 1.61 8.59
N GLN A 9 -6.72 2.05 9.50
CA GLN A 9 -5.44 2.64 9.12
C GLN A 9 -4.53 1.65 8.38
N LYS A 10 -4.41 0.41 8.87
CA LYS A 10 -3.59 -0.63 8.20
C LYS A 10 -4.10 -0.97 6.80
N ILE A 11 -5.42 -1.16 6.67
CA ILE A 11 -6.08 -1.39 5.38
C ILE A 11 -5.78 -0.24 4.42
N HIS A 12 -5.97 0.99 4.88
CA HIS A 12 -5.78 2.17 4.06
C HIS A 12 -4.31 2.34 3.61
N LEU A 13 -3.34 2.10 4.49
CA LEU A 13 -1.92 2.12 4.12
C LEU A 13 -1.56 1.03 3.10
N LEU A 14 -2.15 -0.17 3.20
CA LEU A 14 -1.98 -1.22 2.20
C LEU A 14 -2.57 -0.83 0.85
N LEU A 15 -3.77 -0.23 0.83
CA LEU A 15 -4.40 0.26 -0.40
C LEU A 15 -3.55 1.35 -1.08
N ILE A 16 -2.95 2.26 -0.31
CA ILE A 16 -2.00 3.26 -0.84
C ILE A 16 -0.80 2.56 -1.50
N SER A 17 -0.26 1.49 -0.91
CA SER A 17 0.82 0.70 -1.52
C SER A 17 0.39 0.03 -2.82
N ILE A 18 -0.82 -0.55 -2.86
CA ILE A 18 -1.37 -1.17 -4.08
C ILE A 18 -1.51 -0.13 -5.18
N GLU A 19 -2.08 1.04 -4.87
CA GLU A 19 -2.27 2.11 -5.85
C GLU A 19 -0.92 2.68 -6.33
N ALA A 20 0.06 2.84 -5.44
CA ALA A 20 1.40 3.27 -5.82
C ALA A 20 2.09 2.27 -6.77
N LEU A 21 1.84 0.96 -6.60
CA LEU A 21 2.34 -0.11 -7.48
C LEU A 21 1.59 -0.14 -8.82
N ASP A 22 0.27 0.03 -8.80
CA ASP A 22 -0.58 0.07 -10.00
C ASP A 22 -0.21 1.28 -10.88
N LEU A 23 -0.06 2.46 -10.26
CA LEU A 23 0.44 3.66 -10.92
C LEU A 23 1.87 3.52 -11.40
N TYR A 24 2.69 2.69 -10.74
CA TYR A 24 4.03 2.38 -11.21
C TYR A 24 3.98 1.54 -12.50
N THR A 25 3.02 0.63 -12.64
CA THR A 25 2.83 -0.18 -13.86
C THR A 25 2.19 0.57 -15.01
N SER A 26 1.35 1.57 -14.75
CA SER A 26 0.75 2.36 -15.82
C SER A 26 1.69 3.50 -16.23
N GLU A 27 1.96 3.63 -17.53
CA GLU A 27 2.68 4.78 -18.10
C GLU A 27 1.86 6.08 -18.03
N GLU A 28 0.62 6.02 -17.54
CA GLU A 28 -0.27 7.16 -17.44
C GLU A 28 0.14 8.12 -16.31
N LYS A 29 0.38 9.40 -16.69
CA LYS A 29 0.56 10.51 -15.75
C LYS A 29 -0.70 10.69 -14.91
N PHE A 30 -0.61 10.43 -13.60
CA PHE A 30 -1.53 10.82 -12.51
C PHE A 30 -2.95 11.24 -12.93
N LYS A 31 -3.68 10.41 -13.69
CA LYS A 31 -5.10 10.67 -13.96
C LYS A 31 -5.88 10.25 -12.73
N ASN A 32 -6.90 11.02 -12.38
CA ASN A 32 -7.73 10.91 -11.17
C ASN A 32 -8.06 9.45 -10.76
N HIS A 33 -7.20 8.84 -9.95
CA HIS A 33 -7.51 7.58 -9.27
C HIS A 33 -8.23 7.91 -7.97
N ASP A 34 -9.56 8.03 -8.05
CA ASP A 34 -10.44 8.11 -6.89
C ASP A 34 -10.80 6.72 -6.34
N LYS A 35 -10.08 5.65 -6.73
CA LYS A 35 -10.38 4.27 -6.31
C LYS A 35 -10.30 4.07 -4.79
N LEU A 36 -9.34 4.73 -4.13
CA LEU A 36 -9.23 4.74 -2.66
C LEU A 36 -10.43 5.38 -1.95
N TYR A 37 -11.13 6.32 -2.61
CA TYR A 37 -12.27 7.05 -2.04
C TYR A 37 -13.49 6.13 -1.81
N TYR A 38 -13.69 5.13 -2.66
CA TYR A 38 -14.87 4.25 -2.60
C TYR A 38 -14.83 3.18 -1.51
N PHE A 39 -13.64 2.82 -1.01
CA PHE A 39 -13.53 1.83 0.07
C PHE A 39 -14.08 2.32 1.42
N HIS A 40 -14.18 3.64 1.60
CA HIS A 40 -14.43 4.25 2.90
C HIS A 40 -15.90 4.47 3.26
N LYS A 41 -16.83 4.41 2.31
CA LYS A 41 -18.22 4.79 2.60
C LYS A 41 -19.03 3.66 3.25
N ASP A 42 -19.11 2.46 2.65
CA ASP A 42 -20.03 1.41 3.16
C ASP A 42 -19.63 -0.05 2.86
N SER A 43 -18.34 -0.33 2.58
CA SER A 43 -17.93 -1.70 2.22
C SER A 43 -17.75 -2.61 3.43
N ASP A 44 -18.31 -3.83 3.36
CA ASP A 44 -18.03 -4.91 4.30
C ASP A 44 -16.51 -5.17 4.36
N ILE A 45 -15.99 -5.37 5.56
CA ILE A 45 -14.57 -5.60 5.81
C ILE A 45 -14.09 -6.90 5.14
N ILE A 46 -14.94 -7.92 5.04
CA ILE A 46 -14.63 -9.17 4.36
C ILE A 46 -14.44 -8.91 2.86
N ASN A 47 -15.37 -8.17 2.26
CA ASN A 47 -15.27 -7.78 0.85
C ASN A 47 -14.03 -6.92 0.59
N THR A 48 -13.70 -6.00 1.50
CA THR A 48 -12.47 -5.20 1.41
C THR A 48 -11.22 -6.08 1.42
N ILE A 49 -11.14 -7.04 2.34
CA ILE A 49 -10.01 -7.98 2.45
C ILE A 49 -9.91 -8.83 1.18
N ASN A 50 -11.03 -9.32 0.65
CA ASN A 50 -11.06 -10.11 -0.58
C ASN A 50 -10.53 -9.30 -1.79
N ILE A 51 -10.95 -8.05 -1.95
CA ILE A 51 -10.47 -7.20 -3.05
C ILE A 51 -8.98 -6.89 -2.89
N ILE A 52 -8.52 -6.62 -1.67
CA ILE A 52 -7.10 -6.42 -1.38
C ILE A 52 -6.33 -7.68 -1.75
N TYR A 53 -6.74 -8.84 -1.26
CA TYR A 53 -6.07 -10.11 -1.51
C TYR A 53 -5.99 -10.40 -3.02
N ALA A 54 -7.11 -10.29 -3.74
CA ALA A 54 -7.16 -10.46 -5.19
C ALA A 54 -6.24 -9.49 -5.95
N SER A 55 -6.10 -8.26 -5.47
CA SER A 55 -5.18 -7.28 -6.06
C SER A 55 -3.72 -7.63 -5.78
N LEU A 56 -3.42 -8.12 -4.58
CA LEU A 56 -2.07 -8.46 -4.16
C LEU A 56 -1.54 -9.70 -4.87
N ILE A 57 -2.35 -10.72 -5.14
CA ILE A 57 -1.88 -11.94 -5.80
C ILE A 57 -1.58 -11.78 -7.30
N LYS A 58 -1.90 -10.62 -7.89
CA LYS A 58 -1.60 -10.35 -9.31
C LYS A 58 -0.10 -10.46 -9.58
N THR A 59 0.26 -11.24 -10.61
CA THR A 59 1.66 -11.54 -10.97
C THR A 59 2.50 -10.30 -11.21
N ASN A 60 1.96 -9.26 -11.87
CA ASN A 60 2.67 -8.00 -12.11
C ASN A 60 3.00 -7.26 -10.81
N ILE A 61 2.03 -7.15 -9.90
CA ILE A 61 2.22 -6.55 -8.57
C ILE A 61 3.33 -7.27 -7.81
N GLN A 62 3.34 -8.60 -7.86
CA GLN A 62 4.33 -9.41 -7.16
C GLN A 62 5.73 -9.29 -7.76
N LYS A 63 5.86 -9.34 -9.08
CA LYS A 63 7.15 -9.12 -9.76
C LYS A 63 7.77 -7.77 -9.38
N ILE A 64 6.97 -6.71 -9.38
CA ILE A 64 7.42 -5.36 -9.08
C ILE A 64 7.73 -5.20 -7.60
N THR A 65 6.91 -5.77 -6.73
CA THR A 65 7.17 -5.78 -5.30
C THR A 65 8.51 -6.45 -5.00
N LEU A 66 8.77 -7.61 -5.58
CA LEU A 66 10.03 -8.33 -5.41
C LEU A 66 11.21 -7.49 -5.92
N TYR A 67 11.08 -6.89 -7.10
CA TYR A 67 12.09 -5.98 -7.66
C TYR A 67 12.38 -4.79 -6.74
N LEU A 68 11.36 -4.13 -6.19
CA LEU A 68 11.55 -2.98 -5.30
C LEU A 68 12.20 -3.38 -3.96
N ILE A 69 11.87 -4.57 -3.42
CA ILE A 69 12.49 -5.10 -2.20
C ILE A 69 13.97 -5.43 -2.44
N THR A 70 14.32 -6.07 -3.55
CA THR A 70 15.72 -6.39 -3.85
C THR A 70 16.55 -5.13 -4.01
N GLN A 71 16.03 -4.13 -4.73
CA GLN A 71 16.66 -2.82 -4.88
C GLN A 71 16.95 -2.16 -3.52
N TYR A 72 15.98 -2.18 -2.60
CA TYR A 72 16.16 -1.65 -1.26
C TYR A 72 17.24 -2.41 -0.47
N ASN A 73 17.21 -3.75 -0.49
CA ASN A 73 18.14 -4.59 0.27
C ASN A 73 19.59 -4.45 -0.20
N PHE A 74 19.81 -4.29 -1.50
CA PHE A 74 21.14 -4.02 -2.06
C PHE A 74 21.54 -2.55 -1.99
N LYS A 75 20.77 -1.70 -1.30
CA LYS A 75 20.99 -0.23 -1.21
C LYS A 75 21.08 0.44 -2.58
N GLN A 76 20.47 -0.14 -3.60
CA GLN A 76 20.43 0.39 -4.96
C GLN A 76 19.31 1.41 -5.06
N SER A 77 19.67 2.69 -5.03
CA SER A 77 18.71 3.80 -5.14
C SER A 77 18.40 4.09 -6.61
N THR A 78 17.83 3.11 -7.30
CA THR A 78 17.45 3.26 -8.71
C THR A 78 16.35 4.30 -8.88
N HIS A 79 16.29 4.88 -10.08
CA HIS A 79 15.22 5.78 -10.48
C HIS A 79 13.83 5.16 -10.20
N THR A 80 13.71 3.86 -10.44
CA THR A 80 12.52 3.04 -10.22
C THR A 80 12.07 3.03 -8.75
N PHE A 81 12.98 2.73 -7.82
CA PHE A 81 12.67 2.73 -6.40
C PHE A 81 12.25 4.12 -5.91
N LYS A 82 12.96 5.16 -6.35
CA LYS A 82 12.62 6.57 -6.05
C LYS A 82 11.24 6.95 -6.60
N GLN A 83 10.88 6.48 -7.79
CA GLN A 83 9.56 6.73 -8.37
C GLN A 83 8.43 6.09 -7.54
N TYR A 84 8.58 4.82 -7.14
CA TYR A 84 7.61 4.16 -6.26
C TYR A 84 7.42 4.95 -4.96
N ILE A 85 8.53 5.31 -4.29
CA ILE A 85 8.49 6.08 -3.05
C ILE A 85 7.79 7.43 -3.26
N LYS A 86 8.12 8.17 -4.32
CA LYS A 86 7.48 9.44 -4.65
C LYS A 86 5.96 9.27 -4.86
N LYS A 87 5.54 8.24 -5.60
CA LYS A 87 4.12 7.93 -5.83
C LYS A 87 3.41 7.59 -4.51
N TYR A 88 3.99 6.74 -3.69
CA TYR A 88 3.44 6.40 -2.37
C TYR A 88 3.28 7.64 -1.48
N VAL A 89 4.32 8.47 -1.37
CA VAL A 89 4.31 9.70 -0.56
C VAL A 89 3.25 10.68 -1.06
N TYR A 90 3.13 10.84 -2.38
CA TYR A 90 2.12 11.69 -3.00
C TYR A 90 0.69 11.24 -2.63
N ILE A 91 0.37 9.96 -2.85
CA ILE A 91 -0.95 9.41 -2.53
C ILE A 91 -1.23 9.52 -1.03
N TYR A 92 -0.24 9.20 -0.19
CA TYR A 92 -0.35 9.33 1.27
C TYR A 92 -0.77 10.74 1.68
N TYR A 93 -0.12 11.78 1.16
CA TYR A 93 -0.47 13.16 1.48
C TYR A 93 -1.82 13.60 0.89
N LYS A 94 -2.15 13.15 -0.32
CA LYS A 94 -3.48 13.38 -0.94
C LYS A 94 -4.59 12.82 -0.06
N CYS A 95 -4.46 11.57 0.38
CA CYS A 95 -5.42 10.94 1.28
C CYS A 95 -5.41 11.58 2.68
N LYS A 96 -4.25 11.98 3.21
CA LYS A 96 -4.19 12.64 4.51
C LYS A 96 -4.93 13.99 4.55
N LYS A 97 -4.85 14.78 3.47
CA LYS A 97 -5.61 16.02 3.32
C LYS A 97 -7.12 15.78 3.49
N TYR A 98 -7.60 14.61 3.05
CA TYR A 98 -8.99 14.20 3.19
C TYR A 98 -9.40 13.89 4.64
N TYR A 99 -8.52 13.31 5.46
CA TYR A 99 -8.82 12.97 6.86
C TYR A 99 -8.62 14.13 7.85
N ASN A 100 -8.29 15.33 7.37
CA ASN A 100 -8.09 16.54 8.18
C ASN A 100 -7.14 16.36 9.39
N THR A 101 -6.15 15.47 9.29
CA THR A 101 -5.21 15.20 10.38
C THR A 101 -4.08 16.24 10.38
N LYS A 102 -3.96 17.03 11.45
CA LYS A 102 -3.00 18.15 11.58
C LYS A 102 -1.54 17.74 11.77
N SER A 103 -1.26 16.49 12.17
CA SER A 103 0.10 16.05 12.52
C SER A 103 0.95 15.76 11.29
N ILE A 104 2.02 16.54 11.04
CA ILE A 104 2.98 16.29 9.95
C ILE A 104 3.82 15.05 10.30
N ILE A 105 3.76 14.01 9.46
CA ILE A 105 4.62 12.83 9.60
C ILE A 105 5.86 13.06 8.74
N PRO A 106 7.09 12.87 9.25
CA PRO A 106 8.30 13.04 8.45
C PRO A 106 8.32 12.12 7.22
N SER A 107 8.84 12.61 6.09
CA SER A 107 8.95 11.83 4.83
C SER A 107 9.64 10.49 5.03
N LYS A 108 10.77 10.46 5.75
CA LYS A 108 11.51 9.22 6.09
C LYS A 108 10.64 8.18 6.82
N THR A 109 9.68 8.62 7.63
CA THR A 109 8.76 7.70 8.32
C THR A 109 7.75 7.11 7.33
N ILE A 110 7.25 7.92 6.40
CA ILE A 110 6.33 7.48 5.34
C ILE A 110 7.03 6.50 4.40
N GLU A 111 8.30 6.75 4.05
CA GLU A 111 9.13 5.82 3.27
C GLU A 111 9.28 4.46 3.95
N ARG A 112 9.57 4.45 5.25
CA ARG A 112 9.66 3.21 6.03
C ARG A 112 8.33 2.45 6.03
N ILE A 113 7.21 3.15 6.14
CA ILE A 113 5.88 2.52 6.03
C ILE A 113 5.69 1.91 4.63
N ALA A 114 6.06 2.63 3.57
CA ALA A 114 5.96 2.15 2.19
C ALA A 114 6.76 0.85 1.98
N ILE A 115 7.97 0.79 2.53
CA ILE A 115 8.86 -0.39 2.46
C ILE A 115 8.28 -1.56 3.26
N ASN A 116 7.83 -1.31 4.50
CA ASN A 116 7.20 -2.35 5.32
C ASN A 116 5.98 -2.96 4.62
N ASN A 117 5.18 -2.15 3.93
CA ASN A 117 4.05 -2.62 3.16
C ASN A 117 4.48 -3.48 1.97
N LEU A 118 5.57 -3.16 1.26
CA LEU A 118 6.10 -4.03 0.21
C LEU A 118 6.43 -5.42 0.77
N TYR A 119 7.06 -5.50 1.94
CA TYR A 119 7.33 -6.78 2.60
C TYR A 119 6.04 -7.56 2.90
N ILE A 120 5.00 -6.89 3.37
CA ILE A 120 3.70 -7.53 3.62
C ILE A 120 3.13 -8.07 2.31
N ILE A 121 3.10 -7.26 1.25
CA ILE A 121 2.60 -7.64 -0.07
C ILE A 121 3.33 -8.88 -0.62
N ASN A 122 4.66 -8.93 -0.45
CA ASN A 122 5.48 -10.07 -0.89
C ASN A 122 5.22 -11.36 -0.07
N GLN A 123 4.77 -11.24 1.18
CA GLN A 123 4.38 -12.41 1.99
C GLN A 123 2.97 -12.90 1.63
N VAL A 124 2.07 -12.00 1.23
CA VAL A 124 0.68 -12.33 0.87
C VAL A 124 0.56 -13.16 -0.42
N SER A 125 1.59 -13.21 -1.27
CA SER A 125 1.58 -14.10 -2.45
C SER A 125 2.00 -15.54 -2.16
N LYS A 126 2.42 -15.86 -0.94
CA LYS A 126 2.85 -17.22 -0.57
C LYS A 126 1.66 -18.14 -0.27
N LYS A 127 1.94 -19.44 -0.14
CA LYS A 127 0.94 -20.51 0.10
C LYS A 127 -0.08 -20.23 1.22
N TYR A 128 0.29 -19.45 2.25
CA TYR A 128 -0.58 -19.03 3.36
C TYR A 128 -0.79 -17.51 3.42
N GLY A 129 -0.79 -16.88 2.25
CA GLY A 129 -0.76 -15.43 2.13
C GLY A 129 -1.99 -14.72 2.71
N ILE A 130 -3.18 -15.30 2.57
CA ILE A 130 -4.39 -14.74 3.18
C ILE A 130 -4.35 -14.80 4.71
N TYR A 131 -3.82 -15.90 5.28
CA TYR A 131 -3.59 -16.00 6.72
C TYR A 131 -2.59 -14.93 7.20
N PHE A 132 -1.52 -14.71 6.44
CA PHE A 132 -0.56 -13.64 6.74
C PHE A 132 -1.22 -12.26 6.71
N LEU A 133 -2.08 -11.99 5.73
CA LEU A 133 -2.85 -10.75 5.62
C LEU A 133 -3.76 -10.54 6.85
N LEU A 134 -4.53 -11.56 7.23
CA LEU A 134 -5.40 -11.50 8.41
C LEU A 134 -4.61 -11.25 9.70
N LYS A 135 -3.50 -11.98 9.88
CA LYS A 135 -2.58 -11.79 11.02
C LYS A 135 -2.02 -10.37 11.07
N TYR A 136 -1.61 -9.81 9.93
CA TYR A 136 -1.15 -8.42 9.84
C TYR A 136 -2.25 -7.43 10.25
N LEU A 137 -3.50 -7.70 9.86
CA LEU A 137 -4.65 -6.88 10.19
C LEU A 137 -5.14 -7.04 11.65
N HIS A 138 -4.63 -8.03 12.40
CA HIS A 138 -5.13 -8.43 13.71
C HIS A 138 -6.60 -8.87 13.69
N LEU A 139 -6.95 -9.65 12.67
CA LEU A 139 -8.21 -10.37 12.55
C LEU A 139 -8.02 -11.84 12.86
#